data_AF-Q5SN39-F1
#
_entry.id   AF-Q5SN39-F1
#
_cell.length_a   1.000
_cell.length_b   1.000
_cell.length_c   1.000
_cell.angle_alpha   90.00
_cell.angle_beta   90.00
_cell.angle_gamma   90.00
#
_symmetry.space_group_name_H-M   'P 1'
#
loop_
_entity.id
_entity.type
_entity.pdbx_description
1 polymer ?
#
loop_
_entity_poly.entity_id
_entity_poly.type
_entity_poly.pdbx_seq_one_letter_code
_entity_poly.pdbx_strand_id
1 'polypeptide(L)'
;MTRGVAMAHARLLLARYYAMAAPSWPTVSKNLPLLGHGRSHHPMYASQDEIKMSSRRWCHGSPDNQELAKKICVPCNSKDIHAMPEDSAKKMLEQVGGWELATEGDILKLHRAWKVKNFVKGLEFLQLVAAVAEEEGHHPDLHLVGWNNVKIDVWTHSVRGLTDNDFILAAKINNLNLEGLLSKKATVQK
;
A
#
# COMPACT_ATOMS: atom_id res chain seq x y z
N MET A 1 -42.30 15.19 -19.90
CA MET A 1 -40.96 15.19 -20.54
C MET A 1 -40.04 16.04 -19.68
N THR A 2 -39.46 15.51 -18.60
CA THR A 2 -38.52 16.28 -17.75
C THR A 2 -37.94 15.35 -16.69
N ARG A 3 -36.63 15.06 -16.74
CA ARG A 3 -35.75 14.72 -15.60
C ARG A 3 -34.35 14.38 -16.12
N GLY A 4 -33.41 15.29 -15.93
CA GLY A 4 -32.02 15.09 -16.39
C GLY A 4 -31.06 16.17 -15.89
N VAL A 5 -31.15 16.59 -14.63
CA VAL A 5 -30.15 17.48 -13.99
C VAL A 5 -30.08 17.13 -12.50
N ALA A 6 -29.25 16.13 -12.11
CA ALA A 6 -29.07 15.83 -10.67
C ALA A 6 -27.70 15.22 -10.28
N MET A 7 -26.74 15.03 -11.20
CA MET A 7 -25.47 14.36 -10.86
C MET A 7 -24.26 15.29 -10.69
N ALA A 8 -24.38 16.59 -10.97
CA ALA A 8 -23.21 17.50 -10.95
C ALA A 8 -22.91 18.16 -9.59
N HIS A 9 -23.87 18.20 -8.65
CA HIS A 9 -23.69 18.93 -7.39
C HIS A 9 -23.08 18.11 -6.23
N ALA A 10 -23.02 16.78 -6.33
CA ALA A 10 -22.45 15.93 -5.29
C ALA A 10 -20.91 15.99 -5.23
N ARG A 11 -20.24 16.31 -6.35
CA ARG A 11 -18.77 16.33 -6.45
C ARG A 11 -18.10 17.56 -5.82
N LEU A 12 -18.83 18.65 -5.55
CA LEU A 12 -18.24 19.85 -4.92
C LEU A 12 -18.29 19.87 -3.38
N LEU A 13 -19.13 19.04 -2.76
CA LEU A 13 -19.34 19.10 -1.31
C LEU A 13 -18.34 18.26 -0.50
N LEU A 14 -17.80 17.17 -1.07
CA LEU A 14 -16.80 16.33 -0.39
C LEU A 14 -15.39 16.96 -0.37
N ALA A 15 -15.00 17.67 -1.44
CA ALA A 15 -13.72 18.39 -1.49
C ALA A 15 -13.64 19.55 -0.47
N ARG A 16 -14.79 20.12 -0.08
CA ARG A 16 -14.86 21.16 0.96
C ARG A 16 -14.74 20.62 2.38
N TYR A 17 -15.06 19.35 2.61
CA TYR A 17 -15.03 18.76 3.96
C TYR A 17 -13.61 18.37 4.41
N TYR A 18 -12.71 18.01 3.48
CA TYR A 18 -11.33 17.63 3.82
C TYR A 18 -10.34 18.81 3.95
N ALA A 19 -10.63 19.96 3.34
CA ALA A 19 -9.74 21.13 3.40
C ALA A 19 -9.75 21.87 4.76
N MET A 20 -10.72 21.60 5.64
CA MET A 20 -10.93 22.36 6.89
C MET A 20 -10.62 21.58 8.17
N ALA A 21 -10.19 20.31 8.07
CA ALA A 21 -9.99 19.44 9.22
C ALA A 21 -8.58 18.82 9.29
N ALA A 22 -7.54 19.58 8.90
CA ALA A 22 -6.16 19.19 9.22
C ALA A 22 -5.99 19.24 10.75
N PRO A 23 -5.75 18.11 11.45
CA PRO A 23 -5.53 18.13 12.89
C PRO A 23 -4.17 18.77 13.15
N SER A 24 -4.15 19.92 13.82
CA SER A 24 -2.92 20.52 14.33
C SER A 24 -2.41 19.70 15.52
N TRP A 25 -1.56 18.71 15.25
CA TRP A 25 -0.88 17.98 16.31
C TRP A 25 0.09 18.91 17.05
N PRO A 26 0.10 18.94 18.39
CA PRO A 26 1.06 19.73 19.14
C PRO A 26 2.48 19.17 18.95
N THR A 27 3.41 20.06 18.58
CA THR A 27 4.83 19.75 18.35
C THR A 27 5.50 19.35 19.67
N VAL A 28 5.87 18.07 19.84
CA VAL A 28 6.71 17.63 20.96
C VAL A 28 8.17 18.01 20.67
N SER A 29 8.67 18.99 21.41
CA SER A 29 10.09 19.38 21.45
C SER A 29 10.94 18.27 22.08
N LYS A 30 11.93 17.75 21.33
CA LYS A 30 12.93 16.80 21.83
C LYS A 30 14.29 17.48 21.91
N ASN A 31 14.57 18.13 23.03
CA ASN A 31 15.93 18.44 23.46
C ASN A 31 16.38 17.31 24.40
N LEU A 32 17.36 16.50 23.99
CA LEU A 32 18.16 15.71 24.91
C LEU A 32 19.63 15.64 24.42
N PRO A 33 20.63 15.90 25.28
CA PRO A 33 22.03 15.98 24.86
C PRO A 33 22.73 14.62 24.76
N LEU A 34 23.75 14.59 23.91
CA LEU A 34 24.65 13.48 23.62
C LEU A 34 25.78 13.38 24.67
N LEU A 35 25.94 12.20 25.28
CA LEU A 35 27.10 11.70 26.03
C LEU A 35 27.03 10.18 25.85
N GLY A 36 28.06 9.38 25.57
CA GLY A 36 29.49 9.55 25.43
C GLY A 36 30.06 8.20 24.95
N HIS A 37 31.35 8.23 24.61
CA HIS A 37 32.11 7.24 23.86
C HIS A 37 32.28 5.86 24.53
N GLY A 38 32.37 4.82 23.71
CA GLY A 38 32.92 3.50 24.09
C GLY A 38 33.23 2.67 22.86
N ARG A 39 34.49 2.69 22.41
CA ARG A 39 35.02 1.95 21.26
C ARG A 39 35.92 0.83 21.81
N SER A 40 35.63 -0.43 21.51
CA SER A 40 36.64 -1.50 21.54
C SER A 40 36.55 -2.32 20.25
N HIS A 41 37.73 -2.57 19.69
CA HIS A 41 37.96 -3.29 18.45
C HIS A 41 38.07 -4.80 18.75
N HIS A 42 37.49 -5.62 17.89
CA HIS A 42 37.99 -6.96 17.59
C HIS A 42 37.92 -7.17 16.07
N PRO A 43 39.05 -7.44 15.40
CA PRO A 43 39.05 -8.15 14.14
C PRO A 43 39.27 -9.64 14.42
N MET A 44 38.73 -10.53 13.58
CA MET A 44 39.47 -11.66 12.98
C MET A 44 38.51 -12.65 12.28
N TYR A 45 39.01 -13.15 11.16
CA TYR A 45 38.61 -14.32 10.37
C TYR A 45 37.54 -14.18 9.28
N ALA A 46 38.03 -14.44 8.06
CA ALA A 46 37.30 -14.63 6.82
C ALA A 46 37.03 -16.13 6.60
N SER A 47 35.90 -16.45 5.97
CA SER A 47 35.80 -17.61 5.08
C SER A 47 34.81 -17.28 3.97
N GLN A 48 35.23 -17.60 2.74
CA GLN A 48 34.53 -17.36 1.49
C GLN A 48 33.50 -18.47 1.28
N ASP A 49 32.26 -18.11 0.99
CA ASP A 49 31.38 -18.93 0.18
C ASP A 49 30.69 -18.01 -0.83
N GLU A 50 31.03 -18.25 -2.10
CA GLU A 50 30.44 -17.60 -3.26
C GLU A 50 28.98 -18.01 -3.40
N ILE A 51 28.05 -17.09 -3.16
CA ILE A 51 26.74 -17.13 -3.80
C ILE A 51 26.74 -15.99 -4.82
N LYS A 52 26.81 -16.36 -6.10
CA LYS A 52 26.57 -15.45 -7.24
C LYS A 52 25.14 -14.93 -7.14
N MET A 53 24.95 -13.88 -6.35
CA MET A 53 23.69 -13.15 -6.30
C MET A 53 23.58 -12.37 -7.60
N SER A 54 22.60 -12.77 -8.42
CA SER A 54 22.21 -12.07 -9.64
C SER A 54 22.03 -10.58 -9.33
N SER A 55 22.99 -9.82 -9.83
CA SER A 55 23.10 -8.38 -9.74
C SER A 55 21.90 -7.73 -10.43
N ARG A 56 21.20 -6.87 -9.70
CA ARG A 56 20.52 -5.67 -10.21
C ARG A 56 19.41 -5.93 -11.23
N ARG A 57 18.17 -6.01 -10.74
CA ARG A 57 17.05 -5.40 -11.44
C ARG A 57 16.08 -4.79 -10.45
N TRP A 58 16.37 -3.54 -10.08
CA TRP A 58 15.32 -2.61 -9.66
C TRP A 58 14.51 -2.35 -10.93
N CYS A 59 13.45 -3.11 -11.15
CA CYS A 59 12.54 -2.85 -12.24
C CYS A 59 11.91 -1.49 -11.97
N HIS A 60 12.28 -0.50 -12.78
CA HIS A 60 11.33 0.53 -13.18
C HIS A 60 9.99 -0.18 -13.43
N GLY A 61 8.92 0.29 -12.78
CA GLY A 61 7.61 -0.37 -12.84
C GLY A 61 7.31 -0.81 -14.27
N SER A 62 6.96 -2.09 -14.44
CA SER A 62 6.52 -2.61 -15.73
C SER A 62 5.47 -1.65 -16.32
N PRO A 63 5.53 -1.29 -17.61
CA PRO A 63 4.56 -0.39 -18.23
C PRO A 63 3.10 -0.76 -17.89
N ASP A 64 2.82 -2.04 -17.68
CA ASP A 64 1.51 -2.60 -17.34
C ASP A 64 0.94 -2.09 -16.00
N ASN A 65 1.78 -1.73 -15.03
CA ASN A 65 1.31 -1.14 -13.75
C ASN A 65 0.55 0.18 -14.01
N GLN A 66 0.91 0.92 -15.06
CA GLN A 66 0.25 2.18 -15.39
C GLN A 66 -1.12 2.00 -16.06
N GLU A 67 -1.40 0.85 -16.65
CA GLU A 67 -2.70 0.61 -17.29
C GLU A 67 -3.78 0.25 -16.26
N LEU A 68 -3.46 -0.62 -15.29
CA LEU A 68 -4.40 -0.96 -14.21
C LEU A 68 -4.76 0.27 -13.37
N ALA A 69 -3.79 1.11 -13.03
CA ALA A 69 -4.03 2.30 -12.22
C ALA A 69 -4.93 3.34 -12.90
N LYS A 70 -5.17 3.24 -14.21
CA LYS A 70 -6.09 4.12 -14.97
C LYS A 70 -7.53 3.61 -15.02
N LYS A 71 -7.77 2.35 -14.67
CA LYS A 71 -9.12 1.77 -14.60
C LYS A 71 -9.86 2.29 -13.38
N ILE A 72 -11.18 2.09 -13.35
CA ILE A 72 -12.05 2.48 -12.24
C ILE A 72 -12.70 1.21 -11.70
N CYS A 73 -12.74 1.07 -10.37
CA CYS A 73 -13.44 -0.04 -9.74
C CYS A 73 -14.93 -0.02 -10.07
N VAL A 74 -15.51 -1.21 -10.23
CA VAL A 74 -16.96 -1.40 -10.32
C VAL A 74 -17.55 -1.63 -8.93
N PRO A 75 -18.82 -1.24 -8.66
CA PRO A 75 -19.42 -1.45 -7.34
C PRO A 75 -19.37 -2.91 -6.90
N CYS A 76 -18.86 -3.21 -5.70
CA CYS A 76 -18.62 -4.59 -5.24
C CYS A 76 -19.88 -5.45 -5.12
N ASN A 77 -21.07 -4.85 -5.13
CA ASN A 77 -22.37 -5.53 -5.08
C ASN A 77 -23.01 -5.74 -6.47
N SER A 78 -22.30 -5.43 -7.55
CA SER A 78 -22.72 -5.73 -8.91
C SER A 78 -22.85 -7.23 -9.12
N LYS A 79 -23.91 -7.64 -9.82
CA LYS A 79 -24.23 -9.06 -10.09
C LYS A 79 -23.19 -9.76 -10.96
N ASP A 80 -22.44 -8.99 -11.74
CA ASP A 80 -21.48 -9.48 -12.74
C ASP A 80 -20.07 -9.68 -12.15
N ILE A 81 -19.86 -9.38 -10.86
CA ILE A 81 -18.58 -9.56 -10.20
C ILE A 81 -18.51 -10.98 -9.62
N HIS A 82 -17.45 -11.70 -9.98
CA HIS A 82 -17.15 -13.03 -9.47
C HIS A 82 -15.69 -13.10 -9.05
N ALA A 83 -15.41 -13.91 -8.02
CA ALA A 83 -14.04 -14.20 -7.63
C ALA A 83 -13.30 -14.90 -8.78
N MET A 84 -12.11 -14.40 -9.12
CA MET A 84 -11.28 -14.98 -10.17
C MET A 84 -10.56 -16.24 -9.66
N PRO A 85 -10.23 -17.20 -10.54
CA PRO A 85 -9.39 -18.33 -10.21
C PRO A 85 -7.97 -17.89 -9.81
N GLU A 86 -7.29 -18.67 -8.97
CA GLU A 86 -5.93 -18.40 -8.51
C GLU A 86 -4.93 -18.24 -9.67
N ASP A 87 -5.07 -19.03 -10.74
CA ASP A 87 -4.21 -18.92 -11.93
C ASP A 87 -4.37 -17.58 -12.66
N SER A 88 -5.58 -17.01 -12.67
CA SER A 88 -5.82 -15.66 -13.20
C SER A 88 -5.22 -14.60 -12.27
N ALA A 89 -5.38 -14.77 -10.95
CA ALA A 89 -4.80 -13.88 -9.96
C ALA A 89 -3.26 -13.84 -10.03
N LYS A 90 -2.60 -14.99 -10.24
CA LYS A 90 -1.15 -15.08 -10.44
C LYS A 90 -0.68 -14.29 -11.66
N LYS A 91 -1.41 -14.34 -12.77
CA LYS A 91 -1.10 -13.55 -13.98
C LYS A 91 -1.29 -12.05 -13.72
N MET A 92 -2.33 -11.66 -13.00
CA MET A 92 -2.57 -10.26 -12.66
C MET A 92 -1.57 -9.71 -11.63
N LEU A 93 -1.02 -10.56 -10.76
CA LEU A 93 0.00 -10.19 -9.78
C LEU A 93 1.25 -9.58 -10.44
N GLU A 94 1.60 -10.01 -11.65
CA GLU A 94 2.73 -9.50 -12.43
C GLU A 94 2.60 -7.99 -12.73
N GLN A 95 1.37 -7.46 -12.73
CA GLN A 95 1.08 -6.05 -13.01
C GLN A 95 1.13 -5.17 -11.75
N VAL A 96 1.13 -5.76 -10.55
CA VAL A 96 1.10 -5.04 -9.26
C VAL A 96 2.35 -5.34 -8.44
N GLY A 97 3.49 -4.85 -8.91
CA GLY A 97 4.80 -5.12 -8.31
C GLY A 97 4.87 -4.85 -6.79
N GLY A 98 5.41 -5.82 -6.06
CA GLY A 98 5.61 -5.78 -4.60
C GLY A 98 4.42 -6.29 -3.78
N TRP A 99 3.29 -6.60 -4.41
CA TRP A 99 2.20 -7.34 -3.78
C TRP A 99 2.45 -8.84 -3.86
N GLU A 100 1.87 -9.57 -2.91
CA GLU A 100 1.94 -11.03 -2.80
C GLU A 100 0.52 -11.61 -2.75
N LEU A 101 0.35 -12.86 -3.19
CA LEU A 101 -0.88 -13.60 -2.95
C LEU A 101 -0.78 -14.27 -1.57
N ALA A 102 -1.78 -14.05 -0.73
CA ALA A 102 -1.90 -14.68 0.58
C ALA A 102 -3.26 -15.37 0.71
N THR A 103 -3.26 -16.58 1.27
CA THR A 103 -4.49 -17.32 1.57
C THR A 103 -4.72 -17.31 3.08
N GLU A 104 -5.86 -16.79 3.49
CA GLU A 104 -6.31 -16.80 4.89
C GLU A 104 -7.65 -17.54 4.98
N GLY A 105 -7.62 -18.73 5.60
CA GLY A 105 -8.75 -19.67 5.51
C GLY A 105 -8.96 -20.09 4.05
N ASP A 106 -10.18 -19.91 3.55
CA ASP A 106 -10.56 -20.21 2.16
C ASP A 106 -10.56 -18.97 1.25
N ILE A 107 -9.98 -17.85 1.70
CA ILE A 107 -10.02 -16.56 0.98
C ILE A 107 -8.63 -16.24 0.46
N LEU A 108 -8.51 -16.12 -0.86
CA LEU A 108 -7.34 -15.59 -1.54
C LEU A 108 -7.38 -14.05 -1.52
N LYS A 109 -6.27 -13.42 -1.13
CA LYS A 109 -6.12 -11.97 -0.96
C LYS A 109 -4.81 -11.48 -1.59
N LEU A 110 -4.73 -10.18 -1.89
CA LEU A 110 -3.48 -9.49 -2.14
C LEU A 110 -2.95 -8.94 -0.82
N HIS A 111 -1.69 -9.22 -0.51
CA HIS A 111 -1.01 -8.76 0.70
C HIS A 111 0.19 -7.90 0.35
N ARG A 112 0.40 -6.82 1.10
CA ARG A 112 1.67 -6.09 1.06
C ARG A 112 1.97 -5.42 2.40
N ALA A 113 3.26 -5.38 2.74
CA ALA A 113 3.75 -4.73 3.96
C ALA A 113 4.83 -3.68 3.67
N TRP A 114 4.86 -2.63 4.49
CA TRP A 114 5.83 -1.54 4.44
C TRP A 114 6.31 -1.20 5.85
N LYS A 115 7.61 -0.90 5.96
CA LYS A 115 8.20 -0.35 7.18
C LYS A 115 8.26 1.18 7.12
N VAL A 116 7.43 1.84 7.94
CA VAL A 116 7.41 3.30 8.05
C VAL A 116 8.42 3.80 9.08
N LYS A 117 8.68 5.11 9.10
CA LYS A 117 9.67 5.70 10.03
C LYS A 117 9.24 5.61 11.50
N ASN A 118 7.95 5.82 11.77
CA ASN A 118 7.36 5.83 13.10
C ASN A 118 5.84 5.71 12.99
N PHE A 119 5.16 5.60 14.13
CA PHE A 119 3.71 5.46 14.21
C PHE A 119 2.93 6.55 13.47
N VAL A 120 3.32 7.82 13.63
CA VAL A 120 2.63 8.95 12.97
C VAL A 120 2.77 8.87 11.45
N LYS A 121 3.95 8.49 10.93
CA LYS A 121 4.12 8.24 9.49
C LYS A 121 3.35 7.03 8.99
N GLY A 122 3.07 6.06 9.86
CA GLY A 122 2.13 4.97 9.58
C GLY A 122 0.70 5.47 9.39
N LEU A 123 0.22 6.33 10.29
CA LEU A 123 -1.11 6.94 10.14
C LEU A 123 -1.22 7.82 8.89
N GLU A 124 -0.20 8.63 8.59
CA GLU A 124 -0.14 9.43 7.35
C GLU A 124 -0.20 8.55 6.10
N PHE A 125 0.53 7.42 6.08
CA PHE A 125 0.44 6.43 5.01
C PHE A 125 -0.99 5.92 4.85
N LEU A 126 -1.59 5.45 5.94
CA LEU A 126 -2.93 4.86 5.90
C LEU A 126 -3.99 5.87 5.43
N GLN A 127 -3.83 7.15 5.78
CA GLN A 127 -4.70 8.21 5.30
C GLN A 127 -4.64 8.39 3.77
N LEU A 128 -3.46 8.26 3.17
CA LEU A 128 -3.30 8.32 1.71
C LEU A 128 -4.00 7.14 1.03
N VAL A 129 -3.87 5.94 1.60
CA VAL A 129 -4.58 4.76 1.07
C VAL A 129 -6.08 4.88 1.23
N ALA A 130 -6.55 5.37 2.38
CA ALA A 130 -7.98 5.58 2.62
C ALA A 130 -8.59 6.55 1.59
N ALA A 131 -7.88 7.63 1.24
CA ALA A 131 -8.35 8.55 0.22
C ALA A 131 -8.54 7.89 -1.17
N VAL A 132 -7.61 7.02 -1.57
CA VAL A 132 -7.73 6.24 -2.82
C VAL A 132 -8.88 5.23 -2.73
N ALA A 133 -9.00 4.53 -1.61
CA ALA A 133 -10.06 3.54 -1.39
C ALA A 133 -11.46 4.17 -1.48
N GLU A 134 -11.65 5.35 -0.88
CA GLU A 134 -12.90 6.11 -0.95
C GLU A 134 -13.19 6.62 -2.37
N GLU A 135 -12.17 7.05 -3.12
CA GLU A 135 -12.35 7.45 -4.53
C GLU A 135 -12.81 6.27 -5.40
N GLU A 136 -12.29 5.08 -5.15
CA GLU A 136 -12.66 3.86 -5.87
C GLU A 136 -13.96 3.21 -5.38
N GLY A 137 -14.45 3.57 -4.18
CA GLY A 137 -15.52 2.84 -3.52
C GLY A 137 -15.17 1.38 -3.23
N HIS A 138 -13.88 1.08 -3.06
CA HIS A 138 -13.35 -0.26 -2.78
C HIS A 138 -12.33 -0.18 -1.65
N HIS A 139 -12.62 -0.85 -0.53
CA HIS A 139 -11.93 -0.61 0.73
C HIS A 139 -11.05 -1.81 1.12
N PRO A 140 -9.75 -1.60 1.38
CA PRO A 140 -8.85 -2.64 1.81
C PRO A 140 -8.87 -2.81 3.34
N ASP A 141 -8.39 -3.94 3.83
CA ASP A 141 -8.09 -4.14 5.25
C ASP A 141 -6.76 -3.45 5.58
N LEU A 142 -6.78 -2.47 6.49
CA LEU A 142 -5.63 -1.64 6.84
C LEU A 142 -5.12 -1.95 8.25
N HIS A 143 -3.84 -2.29 8.36
CA HIS A 143 -3.23 -2.63 9.65
C HIS A 143 -1.96 -1.80 9.91
N LEU A 144 -1.86 -1.22 11.12
CA LEU A 144 -0.61 -0.67 11.66
C LEU A 144 -0.16 -1.49 12.85
N VAL A 145 0.78 -2.40 12.62
CA VAL A 145 1.21 -3.43 13.58
C VAL A 145 2.59 -3.07 14.14
N GLY A 146 2.80 -3.30 15.43
CA GLY A 146 4.14 -3.23 16.03
C GLY A 146 4.84 -1.87 15.85
N TRP A 147 4.09 -0.77 16.01
CA TRP A 147 4.54 0.63 15.93
C TRP A 147 4.89 1.18 14.53
N ASN A 148 5.47 0.40 13.63
CA ASN A 148 5.91 0.91 12.31
C ASN A 148 5.77 -0.06 11.13
N ASN A 149 4.95 -1.09 11.25
CA ASN A 149 4.67 -2.00 10.15
C ASN A 149 3.26 -1.75 9.62
N VAL A 150 3.16 -1.12 8.45
CA VAL A 150 1.89 -0.97 7.72
C VAL A 150 1.69 -2.23 6.89
N LYS A 151 0.57 -2.92 7.08
CA LYS A 151 0.15 -4.04 6.24
C LYS A 151 -1.19 -3.72 5.61
N ILE A 152 -1.35 -4.12 4.36
CA ILE A 152 -2.58 -3.93 3.60
C ILE A 152 -2.95 -5.26 2.98
N ASP A 153 -4.19 -5.67 3.23
CA ASP A 153 -4.82 -6.82 2.62
C ASP A 153 -5.97 -6.34 1.72
N VAL A 154 -6.00 -6.78 0.47
CA VAL A 154 -7.02 -6.36 -0.51
C VAL A 154 -7.74 -7.58 -1.07
N TRP A 155 -9.06 -7.58 -0.94
CA TRP A 155 -9.95 -8.59 -1.49
C TRP A 155 -11.38 -8.08 -1.52
N THR A 156 -12.22 -8.69 -2.35
CA THR A 156 -13.62 -8.29 -2.49
C THR A 156 -14.52 -9.10 -1.56
N HIS A 157 -14.97 -8.47 -0.46
CA HIS A 157 -15.76 -9.12 0.59
C HIS A 157 -17.03 -9.83 0.11
N SER A 158 -17.76 -9.20 -0.81
CA SER A 158 -19.06 -9.70 -1.31
C SER A 158 -18.96 -11.02 -2.06
N VAL A 159 -17.80 -11.31 -2.68
CA VAL A 159 -17.57 -12.53 -3.47
C VAL A 159 -16.56 -13.48 -2.83
N ARG A 160 -16.05 -13.15 -1.64
CA ARG A 160 -15.07 -13.96 -0.88
C ARG A 160 -13.82 -14.34 -1.66
N GLY A 161 -13.27 -13.41 -2.44
CA GLY A 161 -12.04 -13.64 -3.21
C GLY A 161 -11.58 -12.41 -3.97
N LEU A 162 -10.62 -12.63 -4.88
CA LEU A 162 -10.04 -11.58 -5.71
C LEU A 162 -10.90 -11.26 -6.93
N THR A 163 -10.99 -9.98 -7.28
CA THR A 163 -11.64 -9.44 -8.48
C THR A 163 -10.70 -8.41 -9.11
N ASP A 164 -11.04 -7.92 -10.31
CA ASP A 164 -10.25 -6.88 -10.97
C ASP A 164 -10.09 -5.62 -10.10
N ASN A 165 -11.08 -5.29 -9.27
CA ASN A 165 -11.04 -4.14 -8.36
C ASN A 165 -9.83 -4.21 -7.40
N ASP A 166 -9.49 -5.41 -6.94
CA ASP A 166 -8.41 -5.61 -5.98
C ASP A 166 -7.05 -5.24 -6.60
N PHE A 167 -6.85 -5.60 -7.88
CA PHE A 167 -5.65 -5.28 -8.63
C PHE A 167 -5.62 -3.80 -9.07
N ILE A 168 -6.77 -3.21 -9.39
CA ILE A 168 -6.89 -1.76 -9.68
C ILE A 168 -6.48 -0.95 -8.45
N LEU A 169 -7.03 -1.28 -7.29
CA LEU A 169 -6.70 -0.61 -6.03
C LEU A 169 -5.22 -0.79 -5.67
N ALA A 170 -4.69 -2.01 -5.79
CA ALA A 170 -3.27 -2.31 -5.57
C ALA A 170 -2.35 -1.48 -6.49
N ALA A 171 -2.69 -1.34 -7.77
CA ALA A 171 -1.95 -0.51 -8.72
C ALA A 171 -2.01 0.98 -8.36
N LYS A 172 -3.16 1.48 -7.88
CA LYS A 172 -3.30 2.87 -7.41
C LYS A 172 -2.49 3.12 -6.14
N ILE A 173 -2.48 2.19 -5.19
CA ILE A 173 -1.64 2.26 -3.99
C ILE A 173 -0.15 2.28 -4.36
N ASN A 174 0.28 1.53 -5.38
CA ASN A 174 1.66 1.57 -5.88
C ASN A 174 2.09 2.96 -6.36
N ASN A 175 1.15 3.78 -6.85
CA ASN A 175 1.41 5.12 -7.37
C ASN A 175 1.37 6.22 -6.31
N LEU A 176 1.07 5.88 -5.04
CA LEU A 176 1.12 6.84 -3.95
C LEU A 176 2.54 7.38 -3.76
N ASN A 177 2.65 8.69 -3.57
CA ASN A 177 3.91 9.29 -3.16
C ASN A 177 4.15 9.02 -1.67
N LEU A 178 4.97 8.01 -1.38
CA LEU A 178 5.33 7.61 -0.02
C LEU A 178 6.66 8.24 0.45
N GLU A 179 7.17 9.24 -0.26
CA GLU A 179 8.39 9.94 0.11
C GLU A 179 8.28 10.51 1.52
N GLY A 180 9.32 10.29 2.31
CA GLY A 180 9.35 10.79 3.68
C GLY A 180 8.55 9.96 4.70
N LEU A 181 7.70 9.02 4.27
CA LEU A 181 6.95 8.13 5.16
C LEU A 181 7.73 6.85 5.50
N LEU A 182 8.38 6.27 4.48
CA LEU A 182 9.11 5.01 4.59
C LEU A 182 10.43 5.15 5.35
N SER A 183 10.78 4.12 6.12
CA SER A 183 12.09 4.04 6.77
C SER A 183 13.19 3.86 5.72
N LYS A 184 14.29 4.61 5.82
CA LYS A 184 15.37 4.63 4.82
C LYS A 184 16.18 3.33 4.74
N LYS A 185 15.96 2.32 5.60
CA LYS A 185 16.72 1.06 5.57
C LYS A 185 15.93 -0.13 6.10
N ALA A 186 15.67 -1.07 5.18
CA ALA A 186 16.13 -2.45 5.30
C ALA A 186 16.82 -2.87 3.99
N THR A 187 17.69 -2.02 3.43
CA THR A 187 18.75 -2.47 2.53
C THR A 187 19.98 -2.76 3.40
N VAL A 188 19.94 -3.87 4.13
CA VAL A 188 21.05 -4.50 4.85
C VAL A 188 20.87 -6.00 4.61
N GLN A 189 21.50 -6.51 3.55
CA GLN A 189 22.58 -7.50 3.63
C GLN A 189 22.16 -8.82 4.28
N LYS A 190 21.86 -9.82 3.43
CA LYS A 190 22.42 -11.16 3.57
C LYS A 190 23.13 -11.50 2.26
#